data_AF-A0A1V9YB91-F1
#
_entry.id   AF-A0A1V9YB91-F1
#
_cell.length_a   1.000
_cell.length_b   1.000
_cell.length_c   1.000
_cell.angle_alpha   90.00
_cell.angle_beta   90.00
_cell.angle_gamma   90.00
#
_symmetry.space_group_name_H-M   'P 1'
#
loop_
_entity.id
_entity.type
_entity.pdbx_description
1 polymer ?
#
loop_
_entity_poly.entity_id
_entity_poly.type
_entity_poly.pdbx_seq_one_letter_code
_entity_poly.pdbx_strand_id
1 'polypeptide(L)'
;MAQEGACSDIVLLEESLPLSDTDQVFYDAIKKEFGPDCNEEFCIRLARAYRGEKKNRMGKTLGETKKVLEWRKQMQADELINMNLDKAELFSQCWPSMLAGEDYYGHIINYDRLKDIQLESFLANFTLDQVLLHRAKHMERLRAEMTAVSKRVGRRIYRHICIFDLSGIGLKHMAPSVINFLKPIFDLGQVYYPESLFRMYLVNAPFVFWGTWKIISNFIDPETKEKIQIFKNAESFLVDAKKHGIPMSAIPKSLGGECTGRMLDESFVASISVPVIPAVVVTE
;
A
#
# COMPACT_ATOMS: atom_id res chain seq x y z
N MET A 1 27.81 -8.51 -31.12
CA MET A 1 26.69 -9.45 -30.92
C MET A 1 26.41 -9.55 -29.43
N ALA A 2 25.50 -8.71 -28.94
CA ALA A 2 24.87 -8.90 -27.64
C ALA A 2 23.36 -8.91 -27.94
N GLN A 3 22.69 -9.99 -27.55
CA GLN A 3 21.30 -10.27 -27.89
C GLN A 3 20.38 -9.18 -27.33
N GLU A 4 19.67 -8.51 -28.23
CA GLU A 4 18.49 -7.71 -27.94
C GLU A 4 17.42 -8.65 -27.35
N GLY A 5 17.12 -8.45 -26.06
CA GLY A 5 16.01 -9.13 -25.40
C GLY A 5 14.70 -8.55 -25.93
N ALA A 6 13.94 -9.38 -26.63
CA ALA A 6 12.59 -9.07 -27.11
C ALA A 6 11.72 -8.48 -25.99
N CYS A 7 10.90 -7.48 -26.35
CA CYS A 7 9.82 -6.96 -25.51
C CYS A 7 8.84 -8.10 -25.22
N SER A 8 9.03 -8.79 -24.11
CA SER A 8 8.07 -9.79 -23.64
C SER A 8 6.79 -9.07 -23.23
N ASP A 9 5.65 -9.47 -23.80
CA ASP A 9 4.34 -9.03 -23.33
C ASP A 9 4.26 -9.22 -21.81
N ILE A 10 4.14 -8.12 -21.06
CA ILE A 10 3.98 -8.20 -19.60
C ILE A 10 2.66 -8.92 -19.35
N VAL A 11 2.73 -10.08 -18.68
CA VAL A 11 1.52 -10.80 -18.25
C VAL A 11 0.75 -9.91 -17.29
N LEU A 12 -0.44 -9.48 -17.73
CA LEU A 12 -1.29 -8.62 -16.93
C LEU A 12 -1.77 -9.36 -15.68
N LEU A 13 -1.71 -8.67 -14.55
CA LEU A 13 -2.27 -9.15 -13.30
C LEU A 13 -3.76 -8.83 -13.22
N GLU A 14 -4.48 -9.57 -12.37
CA GLU A 14 -5.93 -9.45 -12.20
C GLU A 14 -6.43 -8.02 -11.99
N GLU A 15 -5.67 -7.18 -11.27
CA GLU A 15 -6.05 -5.78 -11.06
C GLU A 15 -6.24 -5.00 -12.37
N SER A 16 -5.42 -5.30 -13.38
CA SER A 16 -5.44 -4.70 -14.71
C SER A 16 -6.46 -5.34 -15.65
N LEU A 17 -6.98 -6.52 -15.33
CA LEU A 17 -7.99 -7.22 -16.14
C LEU A 17 -9.41 -6.68 -15.85
N PRO A 18 -10.37 -6.88 -16.78
CA PRO A 18 -11.79 -6.69 -16.51
C PRO A 18 -12.26 -7.50 -15.30
N LEU A 19 -13.41 -7.13 -14.74
CA LEU A 19 -14.07 -7.97 -13.74
C LEU A 19 -14.49 -9.30 -14.38
N SER A 20 -14.38 -10.38 -13.64
CA SER A 20 -15.00 -11.65 -14.00
C SER A 20 -16.52 -11.55 -13.83
N ASP A 21 -17.27 -12.43 -14.50
CA ASP A 21 -18.72 -12.54 -14.33
C ASP A 21 -19.12 -12.73 -12.85
N THR A 22 -18.28 -13.43 -12.09
CA THR A 22 -18.47 -13.67 -10.65
C THR A 22 -18.39 -12.39 -9.81
N ASP A 23 -17.61 -11.39 -10.24
CA ASP A 23 -17.46 -10.13 -9.51
C ASP A 23 -18.33 -9.01 -10.09
N GLN A 24 -18.67 -9.10 -11.37
CA GLN A 24 -19.50 -8.11 -12.07
C GLN A 24 -20.84 -7.87 -11.34
N VAL A 25 -21.47 -8.93 -10.85
CA VAL A 25 -22.73 -8.84 -10.09
C VAL A 25 -22.63 -7.97 -8.83
N PHE A 26 -21.45 -7.95 -8.17
CA PHE A 26 -21.21 -7.12 -6.99
C PHE A 26 -20.92 -5.68 -7.37
N TYR A 27 -20.15 -5.48 -8.43
CA TYR A 27 -19.91 -4.14 -8.99
C TYR A 27 -21.22 -3.46 -9.41
N ASP A 28 -22.10 -4.18 -10.12
CA ASP A 28 -23.38 -3.64 -10.58
C ASP A 28 -24.28 -3.27 -9.40
N ALA A 29 -24.29 -4.09 -8.34
CA ALA A 29 -25.02 -3.79 -7.10
C ALA A 29 -24.48 -2.52 -6.42
N ILE A 30 -23.15 -2.38 -6.31
CA ILE A 30 -22.50 -1.19 -5.77
C ILE A 30 -22.86 0.05 -6.61
N LYS A 31 -22.75 -0.02 -7.93
CA LYS A 31 -23.08 1.12 -8.81
C LYS A 31 -24.55 1.49 -8.76
N LYS A 32 -25.45 0.53 -8.57
CA LYS A 32 -26.88 0.79 -8.41
C LYS A 32 -27.18 1.54 -7.11
N GLU A 33 -26.55 1.17 -6.01
CA GLU A 33 -26.86 1.73 -4.68
C GLU A 33 -26.04 2.99 -4.36
N PHE A 34 -24.78 3.04 -4.77
CA PHE A 34 -23.79 4.07 -4.39
C PHE A 34 -23.14 4.76 -5.58
N GLY A 35 -23.70 4.61 -6.79
CA GLY A 35 -23.09 5.07 -8.05
C GLY A 35 -22.54 6.51 -8.08
N PRO A 36 -23.22 7.52 -7.52
CA PRO A 36 -22.74 8.90 -7.46
C PRO A 36 -21.53 9.11 -6.55
N ASP A 37 -21.43 8.32 -5.47
CA ASP A 37 -20.43 8.48 -4.41
C ASP A 37 -19.26 7.49 -4.54
N CYS A 38 -19.37 6.47 -5.40
CA CYS A 38 -18.35 5.45 -5.64
C CYS A 38 -17.77 5.58 -7.06
N ASN A 39 -16.50 5.98 -7.16
CA ASN A 39 -15.76 6.00 -8.42
C ASN A 39 -15.47 4.57 -8.92
N GLU A 40 -15.25 4.42 -10.23
CA GLU A 40 -15.12 3.13 -10.91
C GLU A 40 -14.06 2.22 -10.28
N GLU A 41 -12.84 2.72 -10.10
CA GLU A 41 -11.73 1.94 -9.51
C GLU A 41 -12.10 1.44 -8.11
N PHE A 42 -12.72 2.29 -7.30
CA PHE A 42 -13.11 1.93 -5.95
C PHE A 42 -14.21 0.86 -5.92
N CYS A 43 -15.20 0.97 -6.81
CA CYS A 43 -16.25 -0.05 -6.92
C CYS A 43 -15.68 -1.40 -7.39
N ILE A 44 -14.69 -1.41 -8.30
CA ILE A 44 -13.98 -2.63 -8.72
C ILE A 44 -13.26 -3.28 -7.54
N ARG A 45 -12.56 -2.49 -6.72
CA ARG A 45 -11.85 -2.98 -5.53
C ARG A 45 -12.83 -3.60 -4.53
N LEU A 46 -13.92 -2.91 -4.22
CA LEU A 46 -14.95 -3.39 -3.30
C LEU A 46 -15.65 -4.66 -3.81
N ALA A 47 -15.89 -4.76 -5.12
CA ALA A 47 -16.42 -5.98 -5.72
C ALA A 47 -15.49 -7.19 -5.50
N ARG A 48 -14.17 -6.99 -5.49
CA ARG A 48 -13.16 -8.04 -5.27
C ARG A 48 -12.87 -8.35 -3.80
N ALA A 49 -13.02 -7.38 -2.90
CA ALA A 49 -12.52 -7.42 -1.52
C ALA A 49 -13.07 -8.51 -0.61
N TYR A 50 -14.24 -9.06 -0.91
CA TYR A 50 -14.94 -9.99 0.00
C TYR A 50 -15.14 -11.38 -0.59
N ARG A 51 -14.29 -11.80 -1.54
CA ARG A 51 -14.36 -13.14 -2.17
C ARG A 51 -14.27 -14.29 -1.16
N GLY A 52 -13.60 -14.09 -0.02
CA GLY A 52 -13.55 -15.07 1.07
C GLY A 52 -14.86 -15.24 1.85
N GLU A 53 -15.86 -14.36 1.69
CA GLU A 53 -17.14 -14.44 2.39
C GLU A 53 -18.06 -15.50 1.76
N LYS A 54 -18.37 -16.55 2.52
CA LYS A 54 -19.11 -17.72 2.02
C LYS A 54 -20.62 -17.65 2.24
N LYS A 55 -21.10 -16.90 3.23
CA LYS A 55 -22.52 -16.95 3.63
C LYS A 55 -23.35 -15.88 2.94
N ASN A 56 -22.92 -14.62 3.03
CA ASN A 56 -23.65 -13.48 2.48
C ASN A 56 -22.69 -12.44 1.90
N ARG A 57 -21.98 -12.82 0.83
CA ARG A 57 -21.01 -11.92 0.19
C ARG A 57 -21.67 -10.63 -0.28
N MET A 58 -22.90 -10.67 -0.81
CA MET A 58 -23.58 -9.47 -1.32
C MET A 58 -23.88 -8.49 -0.18
N GLY A 59 -24.52 -8.96 0.90
CA GLY A 59 -24.81 -8.12 2.05
C GLY A 59 -23.55 -7.56 2.71
N LYS A 60 -22.48 -8.35 2.80
CA LYS A 60 -21.18 -7.87 3.30
C LYS A 60 -20.57 -6.80 2.40
N THR A 61 -20.60 -7.03 1.08
CA THR A 61 -20.04 -6.09 0.11
C THR A 61 -20.74 -4.74 0.17
N LEU A 62 -22.08 -4.71 0.15
CA LEU A 62 -22.85 -3.47 0.23
C LEU A 62 -22.71 -2.80 1.60
N GLY A 63 -22.72 -3.58 2.68
CA GLY A 63 -22.55 -3.06 4.05
C GLY A 63 -21.19 -2.40 4.28
N GLU A 64 -20.10 -3.07 3.88
CA GLU A 64 -18.76 -2.47 3.99
C GLU A 64 -18.56 -1.32 2.99
N THR A 65 -19.15 -1.40 1.79
CA THR A 65 -19.13 -0.28 0.84
C THR A 65 -19.72 0.98 1.47
N LYS A 66 -20.92 0.88 2.06
CA LYS A 66 -21.55 2.00 2.76
C LYS A 66 -20.66 2.57 3.86
N LYS A 67 -20.14 1.71 4.74
CA LYS A 67 -19.26 2.09 5.85
C LYS A 67 -18.01 2.82 5.35
N VAL A 68 -17.39 2.36 4.28
CA VAL A 68 -16.19 2.98 3.73
C VAL A 68 -16.51 4.33 3.09
N LEU A 69 -17.59 4.45 2.34
CA LEU A 69 -18.02 5.73 1.74
C LEU A 69 -18.39 6.76 2.82
N GLU A 70 -19.08 6.35 3.89
CA GLU A 70 -19.37 7.21 5.04
C GLU A 70 -18.08 7.70 5.70
N TRP A 71 -17.11 6.81 5.92
CA TRP A 71 -15.80 7.19 6.46
C TRP A 71 -15.05 8.16 5.55
N ARG A 72 -15.02 7.91 4.23
CA ARG A 72 -14.37 8.81 3.25
C ARG A 72 -14.96 10.21 3.33
N LYS A 73 -16.28 10.33 3.43
CA LYS A 73 -16.97 11.61 3.58
C LYS A 73 -16.65 12.28 4.91
N GLN A 74 -16.67 11.54 6.02
CA GLN A 74 -16.36 12.06 7.35
C GLN A 74 -14.92 12.60 7.43
N MET A 75 -13.98 11.88 6.83
CA MET A 75 -12.55 12.24 6.84
C MET A 75 -12.16 13.21 5.73
N GLN A 76 -13.08 13.55 4.81
CA GLN A 76 -12.78 14.31 3.59
C GLN A 76 -11.58 13.70 2.84
N ALA A 77 -11.62 12.38 2.67
CA ALA A 77 -10.49 11.60 2.19
C ALA A 77 -10.05 12.01 0.78
N ASP A 78 -10.99 12.41 -0.07
CA ASP A 78 -10.70 12.82 -1.45
C ASP A 78 -9.92 14.15 -1.52
N GLU A 79 -10.09 15.04 -0.54
CA GLU A 79 -9.37 16.30 -0.42
C GLU A 79 -8.12 16.22 0.47
N LEU A 80 -7.96 15.14 1.23
CA LEU A 80 -7.01 15.02 2.33
C LEU A 80 -5.54 15.26 1.92
N ILE A 81 -5.17 14.90 0.68
CA ILE A 81 -3.83 15.16 0.15
C ILE A 81 -3.49 16.66 0.10
N ASN A 82 -4.49 17.51 -0.09
CA ASN A 82 -4.35 18.97 -0.18
C ASN A 82 -4.52 19.68 1.17
N MET A 83 -4.88 18.95 2.23
CA MET A 83 -5.11 19.53 3.54
C MET A 83 -3.80 19.73 4.31
N ASN A 84 -3.66 20.89 4.95
CA ASN A 84 -2.59 21.12 5.91
C ASN A 84 -2.98 20.51 7.26
N LEU A 85 -2.35 19.40 7.63
CA LEU A 85 -2.63 18.71 8.89
C LEU A 85 -1.80 19.30 10.03
N ASP A 86 -2.37 19.33 11.23
CA ASP A 86 -1.65 19.74 12.43
C ASP A 86 -0.40 18.86 12.64
N LYS A 87 0.72 19.51 12.96
CA LYS A 87 2.03 18.87 13.20
C LYS A 87 2.53 17.97 12.05
N ALA A 88 2.14 18.22 10.79
CA ALA A 88 2.54 17.39 9.66
C ALA A 88 4.07 17.23 9.51
N GLU A 89 4.82 18.31 9.63
CA GLU A 89 6.29 18.26 9.56
C GLU A 89 6.88 17.40 10.68
N LEU A 90 6.41 17.58 11.92
CA LEU A 90 6.82 16.76 13.06
C LEU A 90 6.43 15.29 12.86
N PHE A 91 5.27 15.00 12.29
CA PHE A 91 4.85 13.63 12.01
C PHE A 91 5.82 12.96 11.02
N SER A 92 6.18 13.64 9.94
CA SER A 92 7.15 13.16 8.95
C SER A 92 8.56 12.97 9.53
N GLN A 93 8.97 13.82 10.49
CA GLN A 93 10.22 13.64 11.23
C GLN A 93 10.16 12.43 12.17
N CYS A 94 9.01 12.22 12.83
CA CYS A 94 8.81 11.12 13.77
C CYS A 94 8.64 9.76 13.07
N TRP A 95 8.02 9.73 11.90
CA TRP A 95 7.77 8.52 11.12
C TRP A 95 8.08 8.78 9.65
N PRO A 96 9.37 8.80 9.27
CA PRO A 96 9.76 8.99 7.89
C PRO A 96 9.33 7.78 7.05
N SER A 97 8.63 8.07 5.95
CA SER A 97 8.17 7.11 4.95
C SER A 97 8.64 7.52 3.57
N MET A 98 8.99 6.55 2.72
CA MET A 98 9.52 6.80 1.37
C MET A 98 8.86 5.92 0.31
N LEU A 99 8.80 6.42 -0.91
CA LEU A 99 8.57 5.62 -2.10
C LEU A 99 9.91 5.16 -2.68
N ALA A 100 10.08 3.85 -2.85
CA ALA A 100 11.31 3.23 -3.30
C ALA A 100 11.30 2.87 -4.80
N GLY A 101 10.27 3.24 -5.57
CA GLY A 101 10.15 2.91 -6.99
C GLY A 101 8.98 1.95 -7.25
N GLU A 102 9.12 1.10 -8.26
CA GLU A 102 8.07 0.19 -8.72
C GLU A 102 8.62 -1.20 -9.02
N ASP A 103 7.79 -2.24 -8.88
CA ASP A 103 8.08 -3.55 -9.47
C ASP A 103 7.86 -3.55 -11.00
N TYR A 104 8.18 -4.64 -11.67
CA TYR A 104 7.98 -4.77 -13.12
C TYR A 104 6.51 -4.74 -13.56
N TYR A 105 5.57 -4.82 -12.62
CA TYR A 105 4.14 -4.71 -12.86
C TYR A 105 3.61 -3.30 -12.57
N GLY A 106 4.45 -2.35 -12.14
CA GLY A 106 4.05 -0.98 -11.83
C GLY A 106 3.50 -0.78 -10.42
N HIS A 107 3.55 -1.79 -9.54
CA HIS A 107 3.15 -1.57 -8.15
C HIS A 107 4.20 -0.72 -7.46
N ILE A 108 3.78 0.43 -6.94
CA ILE A 108 4.66 1.32 -6.18
C ILE A 108 5.11 0.65 -4.88
N ILE A 109 6.32 0.96 -4.45
CA ILE A 109 6.92 0.40 -3.24
C ILE A 109 6.97 1.47 -2.16
N ASN A 110 6.13 1.34 -1.14
CA ASN A 110 6.20 2.14 0.09
C ASN A 110 7.18 1.49 1.08
N TYR A 111 8.06 2.28 1.66
CA TYR A 111 9.15 1.81 2.53
C TYR A 111 9.25 2.61 3.82
N ASP A 112 9.18 1.89 4.94
CA ASP A 112 9.32 2.43 6.29
C ASP A 112 10.45 1.71 7.03
N ARG A 113 11.23 2.46 7.82
CA ARG A 113 12.34 1.92 8.63
C ARG A 113 12.10 2.16 10.11
N LEU A 114 11.95 1.09 10.87
CA LEU A 114 11.52 1.22 12.25
C LEU A 114 12.57 1.86 13.16
N LYS A 115 13.87 1.67 12.87
CA LYS A 115 14.95 2.36 13.58
C LYS A 115 14.94 3.87 13.39
N ASP A 116 14.31 4.37 12.32
CA ASP A 116 14.24 5.80 11.99
C ASP A 116 12.96 6.43 12.59
N ILE A 117 12.06 5.62 13.20
CA ILE A 117 10.90 6.12 13.91
C ILE A 117 11.33 6.67 15.28
N GLN A 118 11.06 7.95 15.51
CA GLN A 118 11.32 8.63 16.78
C GLN A 118 10.20 8.33 17.79
N LEU A 119 10.19 7.10 18.31
CA LEU A 119 9.09 6.57 19.10
C LEU A 119 8.67 7.45 20.30
N GLU A 120 9.64 7.99 21.04
CA GLU A 120 9.35 8.81 22.23
C GLU A 120 8.68 10.12 21.86
N SER A 121 9.20 10.82 20.85
CA SER A 121 8.59 12.05 20.32
C SER A 121 7.21 11.76 19.74
N PHE A 122 7.04 10.66 19.01
CA PHE A 122 5.76 10.23 18.46
C PHE A 122 4.71 10.03 19.56
N LEU A 123 5.01 9.23 20.59
CA LEU A 123 4.08 8.93 21.68
C LEU A 123 3.75 10.16 22.55
N ALA A 124 4.68 11.12 22.66
CA ALA A 124 4.48 12.34 23.43
C ALA A 124 3.62 13.39 22.70
N ASN A 125 3.58 13.38 21.36
CA ASN A 125 3.05 14.50 20.58
C ASN A 125 1.75 14.21 19.82
N PHE A 126 1.36 12.95 19.66
CA PHE A 126 0.23 12.58 18.81
C PHE A 126 -0.83 11.77 19.54
N THR A 127 -2.09 12.15 19.35
CA THR A 127 -3.24 11.31 19.70
C THR A 127 -3.49 10.27 18.61
N LEU A 128 -4.25 9.22 18.93
CA LEU A 128 -4.62 8.20 17.96
C LEU A 128 -5.32 8.78 16.72
N ASP A 129 -6.27 9.70 16.91
CA ASP A 129 -7.01 10.31 15.81
C ASP A 129 -6.11 11.13 14.88
N GLN A 130 -5.13 11.86 15.44
CA GLN A 130 -4.13 12.58 14.65
C GLN A 130 -3.28 11.61 13.84
N VAL A 131 -2.81 10.52 14.45
CA VAL A 131 -2.04 9.48 13.76
C VAL A 131 -2.86 8.88 12.62
N LEU A 132 -4.12 8.53 12.87
CA LEU A 132 -4.99 7.94 11.85
C LEU A 132 -5.25 8.90 10.69
N LEU A 133 -5.42 10.20 10.95
CA LEU A 133 -5.57 11.21 9.91
C LEU A 133 -4.29 11.37 9.06
N HIS A 134 -3.11 11.43 9.70
CA HIS A 134 -1.82 11.46 9.00
C HIS A 134 -1.59 10.20 8.16
N ARG A 135 -1.92 9.01 8.70
CA ARG A 135 -1.83 7.75 7.95
C ARG A 135 -2.88 7.65 6.85
N ALA A 136 -4.06 8.26 6.99
CA ALA A 136 -5.03 8.36 5.91
C ALA A 136 -4.47 9.24 4.78
N LYS A 137 -3.86 10.38 5.10
CA LYS A 137 -3.20 11.25 4.10
C LYS A 137 -2.08 10.51 3.38
N HIS A 138 -1.28 9.72 4.10
CA HIS A 138 -0.27 8.82 3.52
C HIS A 138 -0.88 7.88 2.48
N MET A 139 -1.99 7.22 2.80
CA MET A 139 -2.66 6.31 1.88
C MET A 139 -3.23 7.04 0.64
N GLU A 140 -3.74 8.26 0.79
CA GLU A 140 -4.22 9.07 -0.34
C GLU A 140 -3.05 9.54 -1.24
N ARG A 141 -1.86 9.79 -0.67
CA ARG A 141 -0.64 10.01 -1.48
C ARG A 141 -0.24 8.79 -2.29
N LEU A 142 -0.29 7.59 -1.69
CA LEU A 142 -0.06 6.33 -2.41
C LEU A 142 -1.08 6.16 -3.55
N ARG A 143 -2.36 6.45 -3.30
CA ARG A 143 -3.42 6.40 -4.32
C ARG A 143 -3.16 7.37 -5.46
N ALA A 144 -2.73 8.61 -5.17
CA ALA A 144 -2.36 9.58 -6.18
C ALA A 144 -1.19 9.10 -7.04
N GLU A 145 -0.17 8.50 -6.43
CA GLU A 145 0.96 7.92 -7.17
C GLU A 145 0.54 6.73 -8.04
N MET A 146 -0.28 5.80 -7.52
CA MET A 146 -0.81 4.68 -8.31
C MET A 146 -1.67 5.15 -9.48
N THR A 147 -2.40 6.26 -9.31
CA THR A 147 -3.16 6.90 -10.39
C THR A 147 -2.23 7.43 -11.48
N ALA A 148 -1.11 8.06 -11.09
CA ALA A 148 -0.09 8.52 -12.03
C ALA A 148 0.57 7.36 -12.78
N VAL A 149 0.93 6.28 -12.07
CA VAL A 149 1.48 5.08 -12.68
C VAL A 149 0.48 4.45 -13.64
N SER A 150 -0.78 4.28 -13.24
CA SER A 150 -1.84 3.74 -14.09
C SER A 150 -1.97 4.49 -15.42
N LYS A 151 -1.95 5.83 -15.36
CA LYS A 151 -1.96 6.68 -16.56
C LYS A 151 -0.72 6.48 -17.42
N ARG A 152 0.47 6.42 -16.80
CA ARG A 152 1.74 6.23 -17.50
C ARG A 152 1.84 4.87 -18.19
N VAL A 153 1.36 3.79 -17.55
CA VAL A 153 1.45 2.42 -18.10
C VAL A 153 0.25 2.03 -18.96
N GLY A 154 -0.79 2.86 -19.03
CA GLY A 154 -1.98 2.62 -19.84
C GLY A 154 -2.87 1.47 -19.33
N ARG A 155 -2.75 1.10 -18.05
CA ARG A 155 -3.56 0.04 -17.42
C ARG A 155 -3.80 0.32 -15.94
N ARG A 156 -4.81 -0.32 -15.38
CA ARG A 156 -5.20 -0.12 -13.98
C ARG A 156 -4.17 -0.74 -13.03
N ILE A 157 -3.62 0.09 -12.15
CA ILE A 157 -2.77 -0.25 -11.00
C ILE A 157 -3.39 0.42 -9.78
N TYR A 158 -3.87 -0.38 -8.82
CA TYR A 158 -4.40 0.15 -7.55
C TYR A 158 -3.79 -0.54 -6.33
N ARG A 159 -2.87 -1.48 -6.56
CA ARG A 159 -2.15 -2.16 -5.50
C ARG A 159 -0.72 -1.62 -5.31
N HIS A 160 -0.24 -1.70 -4.09
CA HIS A 160 1.11 -1.29 -3.70
C HIS A 160 1.83 -2.38 -2.92
N ILE A 161 3.15 -2.30 -2.91
CA ILE A 161 4.03 -3.13 -2.09
C ILE A 161 4.46 -2.32 -0.87
N CYS A 162 4.40 -2.92 0.31
CA CYS A 162 4.94 -2.35 1.53
C CYS A 162 6.23 -3.08 1.91
N ILE A 163 7.28 -2.34 2.26
CA ILE A 163 8.49 -2.88 2.87
C ILE A 163 8.67 -2.20 4.22
N PHE A 164 8.76 -2.98 5.29
CA PHE A 164 9.11 -2.52 6.62
C PHE A 164 10.47 -3.12 7.01
N ASP A 165 11.49 -2.26 7.14
CA ASP A 165 12.77 -2.65 7.73
C ASP A 165 12.64 -2.63 9.26
N LEU A 166 12.54 -3.82 9.85
CA LEU A 166 12.34 -4.06 11.27
C LEU A 166 13.61 -3.88 12.11
N SER A 167 14.72 -3.46 11.49
CA SER A 167 15.93 -3.06 12.22
C SER A 167 15.59 -2.02 13.28
N GLY A 168 16.25 -2.11 14.44
CA GLY A 168 16.03 -1.20 15.57
C GLY A 168 14.83 -1.55 16.46
N ILE A 169 14.00 -2.54 16.08
CA ILE A 169 13.00 -3.08 17.01
C ILE A 169 13.71 -3.68 18.24
N GLY A 170 13.16 -3.36 19.40
CA GLY A 170 13.52 -3.88 20.71
C GLY A 170 12.30 -3.90 21.62
N LEU A 171 12.47 -4.33 22.87
CA LEU A 171 11.37 -4.56 23.83
C LEU A 171 10.41 -3.36 24.00
N LYS A 172 10.91 -2.12 23.93
CA LYS A 172 10.09 -0.90 24.03
C LYS A 172 8.98 -0.81 22.97
N HIS A 173 9.18 -1.40 21.80
CA HIS A 173 8.20 -1.40 20.71
C HIS A 173 7.07 -2.41 20.95
N MET A 174 7.21 -3.26 21.96
CA MET A 174 6.22 -4.27 22.34
C MET A 174 5.37 -3.78 23.52
N ALA A 175 5.59 -2.54 23.98
CA ALA A 175 4.79 -1.93 25.02
C ALA A 175 3.33 -1.77 24.54
N PRO A 176 2.34 -1.94 25.43
CA PRO A 176 0.93 -1.75 25.09
C PRO A 176 0.65 -0.38 24.47
N SER A 177 1.36 0.67 24.91
CA SER A 177 1.25 2.02 24.35
C SER A 177 1.55 2.06 22.84
N VAL A 178 2.46 1.23 22.34
CA VAL A 178 2.78 1.11 20.91
C VAL A 178 1.76 0.23 20.20
N ILE A 179 1.45 -0.94 20.76
CA ILE A 179 0.50 -1.90 20.18
C ILE A 179 -0.88 -1.27 19.97
N ASN A 180 -1.29 -0.38 20.88
CA ASN A 180 -2.56 0.35 20.81
C ASN A 180 -2.68 1.27 19.58
N PHE A 181 -1.57 1.75 19.01
CA PHE A 181 -1.58 2.46 17.73
C PHE A 181 -1.57 1.51 16.53
N LEU A 182 -0.85 0.39 16.63
CA LEU A 182 -0.66 -0.53 15.50
C LEU A 182 -1.98 -1.11 14.99
N LYS A 183 -2.85 -1.60 15.89
CA LYS A 183 -4.12 -2.20 15.46
C LYS A 183 -5.01 -1.23 14.67
N PRO A 184 -5.31 -0.01 15.16
CA PRO A 184 -6.09 0.97 14.39
C PRO A 184 -5.44 1.36 13.05
N ILE A 185 -4.10 1.42 12.98
CA ILE A 185 -3.40 1.71 11.71
C ILE A 185 -3.56 0.55 10.71
N PHE A 186 -3.49 -0.70 11.17
CA PHE A 186 -3.79 -1.86 10.33
C PHE A 186 -5.27 -1.86 9.88
N ASP A 187 -6.18 -1.58 10.80
CA ASP A 187 -7.62 -1.45 10.51
C ASP A 187 -7.88 -0.37 9.46
N LEU A 188 -7.16 0.77 9.54
CA LEU A 188 -7.26 1.84 8.55
C LEU A 188 -6.99 1.32 7.13
N GLY A 189 -5.90 0.58 6.94
CA GLY A 189 -5.53 0.00 5.65
C GLY A 189 -6.49 -1.08 5.16
N GLN A 190 -6.78 -2.08 6.00
CA GLN A 190 -7.56 -3.25 5.57
C GLN A 190 -9.07 -2.96 5.41
N VAL A 191 -9.62 -2.01 6.19
CA VAL A 191 -11.05 -1.67 6.13
C VAL A 191 -11.32 -0.59 5.10
N TYR A 192 -10.59 0.53 5.14
CA TYR A 192 -10.92 1.71 4.34
C TYR A 192 -10.17 1.78 3.00
N TYR A 193 -9.13 0.97 2.83
CA TYR A 193 -8.41 0.81 1.57
C TYR A 193 -8.41 -0.66 1.12
N PRO A 194 -9.60 -1.29 0.96
CA PRO A 194 -9.70 -2.69 0.62
C PRO A 194 -9.01 -2.98 -0.72
N GLU A 195 -8.45 -4.19 -0.86
CA GLU A 195 -7.76 -4.64 -2.06
C GLU A 195 -6.55 -3.79 -2.50
N SER A 196 -6.01 -2.90 -1.66
CA SER A 196 -4.88 -2.05 -2.03
C SER A 196 -3.50 -2.69 -1.79
N LEU A 197 -3.37 -3.72 -0.94
CA LEU A 197 -2.08 -4.35 -0.68
C LEU A 197 -1.82 -5.45 -1.72
N PHE A 198 -0.72 -5.33 -2.48
CA PHE A 198 -0.21 -6.42 -3.32
C PHE A 198 0.61 -7.41 -2.49
N ARG A 199 1.58 -6.86 -1.75
CA ARG A 199 2.52 -7.64 -0.93
C ARG A 199 3.10 -6.79 0.19
N MET A 200 3.39 -7.41 1.33
CA MET A 200 4.10 -6.77 2.43
C MET A 200 5.34 -7.58 2.80
N TYR A 201 6.47 -6.89 2.92
CA TYR A 201 7.76 -7.42 3.31
C TYR A 201 8.14 -6.90 4.69
N LEU A 202 8.35 -7.80 5.64
CA LEU A 202 8.93 -7.47 6.94
C LEU A 202 10.38 -7.97 6.95
N VAL A 203 11.33 -7.06 6.78
CA VAL A 203 12.74 -7.37 6.54
C VAL A 203 13.56 -7.10 7.80
N ASN A 204 14.65 -7.85 8.00
CA ASN A 204 15.49 -7.75 9.19
C ASN A 204 14.74 -8.02 10.50
N ALA A 205 13.79 -8.97 10.49
CA ALA A 205 12.97 -9.29 11.64
C ALA A 205 13.82 -9.84 12.81
N PRO A 206 13.98 -9.11 13.93
CA PRO A 206 14.74 -9.60 15.08
C PRO A 206 13.96 -10.69 15.83
N PHE A 207 14.64 -11.52 16.62
CA PHE A 207 13.97 -12.60 17.37
C PHE A 207 12.81 -12.09 18.26
N VAL A 208 12.98 -10.92 18.88
CA VAL A 208 11.96 -10.28 19.73
C VAL A 208 10.67 -9.93 18.97
N PHE A 209 10.74 -9.72 17.65
CA PHE A 209 9.58 -9.40 16.82
C PHE A 209 8.51 -10.51 16.83
N TRP A 210 8.91 -11.77 16.97
CA TRP A 210 7.98 -12.91 16.94
C TRP A 210 6.93 -12.87 18.05
N GLY A 211 7.27 -12.33 19.23
CA GLY A 211 6.30 -12.14 20.31
C GLY A 211 5.18 -11.17 19.91
N THR A 212 5.55 -10.07 19.27
CA THR A 212 4.60 -9.05 18.79
C THR A 212 3.84 -9.49 17.56
N TRP A 213 4.48 -10.21 16.64
CA TRP A 213 3.80 -10.83 15.51
C TRP A 213 2.68 -11.77 15.96
N LYS A 214 2.90 -12.57 17.01
CA LYS A 214 1.86 -13.45 17.58
C LYS A 214 0.63 -12.68 18.06
N ILE A 215 0.80 -11.44 18.51
CA ILE A 215 -0.30 -10.58 18.95
C ILE A 215 -0.96 -9.91 17.75
N ILE A 216 -0.17 -9.17 16.95
CA ILE A 216 -0.67 -8.35 15.84
C ILE A 216 -1.34 -9.21 14.77
N SER A 217 -0.76 -10.37 14.45
CA SER A 217 -1.34 -11.25 13.43
C SER A 217 -2.78 -11.62 13.76
N ASN A 218 -3.21 -11.75 15.02
CA ASN A 218 -4.61 -12.07 15.31
C ASN A 218 -5.61 -10.98 14.86
N PHE A 219 -5.16 -9.76 14.61
CA PHE A 219 -5.99 -8.66 14.12
C PHE A 219 -5.96 -8.47 12.61
N ILE A 220 -5.02 -9.13 11.92
CA ILE A 220 -4.88 -9.08 10.47
C ILE A 220 -5.82 -10.12 9.86
N ASP A 221 -6.61 -9.71 8.87
CA ASP A 221 -7.48 -10.64 8.15
C ASP A 221 -6.65 -11.74 7.43
N PRO A 222 -7.22 -12.93 7.21
CA PRO A 222 -6.46 -14.04 6.62
C PRO A 222 -5.86 -13.75 5.24
N GLU A 223 -6.54 -12.97 4.40
CA GLU A 223 -6.06 -12.67 3.06
C GLU A 223 -4.86 -11.72 3.10
N THR A 224 -4.89 -10.70 3.97
CA THR A 224 -3.75 -9.83 4.21
C THR A 224 -2.57 -10.60 4.80
N LYS A 225 -2.79 -11.58 5.68
CA LYS A 225 -1.69 -12.44 6.20
C LYS A 225 -0.96 -13.20 5.11
N GLU A 226 -1.66 -13.72 4.11
CA GLU A 226 -1.06 -14.46 2.99
C GLU A 226 -0.12 -13.56 2.15
N LYS A 227 -0.39 -12.25 2.14
CA LYS A 227 0.41 -11.23 1.45
C LYS A 227 1.66 -10.81 2.24
N ILE A 228 1.80 -11.20 3.51
CA ILE A 228 2.92 -10.82 4.39
C ILE A 228 4.03 -11.87 4.35
N GLN A 229 5.24 -11.42 3.99
CA GLN A 229 6.46 -12.23 3.93
C GLN A 229 7.50 -11.68 4.91
N ILE A 230 8.01 -12.54 5.79
CA ILE A 230 8.89 -12.15 6.89
C ILE A 230 10.29 -12.72 6.65
N PHE A 231 11.29 -11.85 6.64
CA PHE A 231 12.67 -12.17 6.35
C PHE A 231 13.57 -11.82 7.53
N LYS A 232 14.43 -12.76 7.91
CA LYS A 232 15.41 -12.56 8.98
C LYS A 232 16.47 -11.51 8.61
N ASN A 233 16.80 -11.38 7.33
CA ASN A 233 17.83 -10.47 6.83
C ASN A 233 17.50 -9.96 5.42
N ALA A 234 18.16 -8.87 5.01
CA ALA A 234 18.00 -8.29 3.68
C ALA A 234 18.34 -9.27 2.54
N GLU A 235 19.38 -10.10 2.67
CA GLU A 235 19.81 -11.05 1.63
C GLU A 235 18.70 -12.02 1.23
N SER A 236 18.03 -12.63 2.21
CA SER A 236 16.89 -13.53 1.96
C SER A 236 15.69 -12.80 1.35
N PHE A 237 15.45 -11.55 1.74
CA PHE A 237 14.45 -10.68 1.11
C PHE A 237 14.79 -10.40 -0.37
N LEU A 238 16.05 -10.07 -0.70
CA LEU A 238 16.46 -9.76 -2.07
C LEU A 238 16.21 -10.92 -3.05
N VAL A 239 16.38 -12.16 -2.58
CA VAL A 239 16.06 -13.36 -3.36
C VAL A 239 14.57 -13.43 -3.72
N ASP A 240 13.68 -13.20 -2.75
CA ASP A 240 12.23 -13.19 -2.98
C ASP A 240 11.80 -11.99 -3.83
N ALA A 241 12.33 -10.80 -3.53
CA ALA A 241 12.06 -9.57 -4.28
C ALA A 241 12.39 -9.76 -5.77
N LYS A 242 13.56 -10.35 -6.08
CA LYS A 242 13.95 -10.68 -7.45
C LYS A 242 12.99 -11.67 -8.10
N LYS A 243 12.58 -12.73 -7.39
CA LYS A 243 11.61 -13.73 -7.88
C LYS A 243 10.26 -13.09 -8.23
N HIS A 244 9.87 -12.05 -7.50
CA HIS A 244 8.61 -11.34 -7.68
C HIS A 244 8.72 -10.09 -8.56
N GLY A 245 9.85 -9.90 -9.25
CA GLY A 245 10.00 -8.85 -10.25
C GLY A 245 10.23 -7.46 -9.67
N ILE A 246 10.80 -7.36 -8.48
CA ILE A 246 11.25 -6.09 -7.91
C ILE A 246 12.70 -5.85 -8.36
N PRO A 247 12.99 -4.84 -9.19
CA PRO A 247 14.35 -4.53 -9.61
C PRO A 247 15.18 -3.92 -8.47
N MET A 248 16.51 -4.06 -8.53
CA MET A 248 17.42 -3.47 -7.53
C MET A 248 17.31 -1.94 -7.46
N SER A 249 17.00 -1.29 -8.58
CA SER A 249 16.70 0.14 -8.68
C SER A 249 15.45 0.57 -7.90
N ALA A 250 14.58 -0.38 -7.55
CA ALA A 250 13.39 -0.15 -6.75
C ALA A 250 13.54 -0.61 -5.28
N ILE A 251 14.73 -1.07 -4.89
CA ILE A 251 15.04 -1.51 -3.52
C ILE A 251 15.87 -0.43 -2.83
N PRO A 252 15.54 -0.02 -1.61
CA PRO A 252 16.33 0.95 -0.86
C PRO A 252 17.78 0.50 -0.65
N LYS A 253 18.74 1.44 -0.73
CA LYS A 253 20.17 1.18 -0.44
C LYS A 253 20.41 0.53 0.93
N SER A 254 19.59 0.86 1.92
CA SER A 254 19.61 0.27 3.27
C SER A 254 19.32 -1.23 3.30
N LEU A 255 18.71 -1.79 2.25
CA LEU A 255 18.42 -3.21 2.09
C LEU A 255 19.30 -3.86 1.01
N GLY A 256 20.37 -3.19 0.58
CA GLY A 256 21.29 -3.69 -0.46
C GLY A 256 20.86 -3.37 -1.90
N GLY A 257 19.83 -2.54 -2.09
CA GLY A 257 19.40 -2.05 -3.39
C GLY A 257 20.14 -0.79 -3.86
N GLU A 258 19.59 -0.13 -4.86
CA GLU A 258 20.18 1.07 -5.49
C GLU A 258 19.35 2.33 -5.26
N CYS A 259 18.09 2.19 -4.82
CA CYS A 259 17.16 3.30 -4.66
C CYS A 259 17.52 4.20 -3.47
N THR A 260 17.51 5.51 -3.70
CA THR A 260 17.65 6.52 -2.65
C THR A 260 16.33 6.87 -1.97
N GLY A 261 15.20 6.50 -2.58
CA GLY A 261 13.86 6.81 -2.11
C GLY A 261 13.43 8.24 -2.42
N ARG A 262 12.12 8.45 -2.47
CA ARG A 262 11.47 9.76 -2.50
C ARG A 262 10.62 9.90 -1.24
N MET A 263 10.81 10.95 -0.47
CA MET A 263 10.03 11.18 0.75
C MET A 263 8.55 11.28 0.45
N LEU A 264 7.72 10.69 1.32
CA LEU A 264 6.27 10.75 1.26
C LEU A 264 5.71 11.71 2.31
N ASP A 265 6.17 12.96 2.27
CA ASP A 265 5.85 14.02 3.24
C ASP A 265 5.06 15.18 2.59
N GLU A 266 5.03 16.34 3.24
CA GLU A 266 4.34 17.54 2.74
C GLU A 266 4.90 18.09 1.42
N SER A 267 6.10 17.67 0.99
CA SER A 267 6.65 18.00 -0.32
C SER A 267 6.18 17.06 -1.43
N PHE A 268 5.39 16.03 -1.10
CA PHE A 268 4.94 15.03 -2.06
C PHE A 268 4.16 15.65 -3.23
N VAL A 269 4.61 15.33 -4.44
CA VAL A 269 3.88 15.58 -5.69
C VAL A 269 3.80 14.26 -6.42
N ALA A 270 2.61 13.82 -6.82
CA ALA A 270 2.48 12.60 -7.60
C ALA A 270 3.28 12.71 -8.91
N SER A 271 3.89 11.60 -9.34
CA SER A 271 4.65 11.57 -10.58
C SER A 271 3.78 12.03 -11.75
N ILE A 272 4.30 12.93 -12.60
CA ILE A 272 3.55 13.37 -13.77
C ILE A 272 3.71 12.30 -14.86
N SER A 273 2.61 11.98 -15.54
CA SER A 273 2.67 11.17 -16.76
C SER A 273 3.47 11.94 -17.81
N VAL A 274 4.74 11.60 -18.00
CA VAL A 274 5.41 11.92 -19.27
C VAL A 274 4.68 11.07 -20.32
N PRO A 275 4.24 11.64 -21.46
CA PRO A 275 3.67 10.84 -22.52
C PRO A 275 4.65 9.72 -22.86
N VAL A 276 4.16 8.48 -22.86
CA VAL A 276 4.91 7.33 -23.36
C VAL A 276 5.40 7.71 -24.74
N ILE A 277 6.72 7.83 -24.92
CA ILE A 277 7.29 7.89 -26.26
C ILE A 277 6.83 6.60 -26.92
N PRO A 278 5.99 6.63 -27.97
CA PRO A 278 5.53 5.42 -28.61
C PRO A 278 6.77 4.63 -29.00
N ALA A 279 6.79 3.33 -28.65
CA ALA A 279 7.82 2.43 -29.13
C ALA A 279 7.97 2.67 -30.63
N VAL A 280 9.16 3.09 -31.04
CA VAL A 280 9.46 3.34 -32.45
C VAL A 280 9.21 2.02 -33.16
N VAL A 281 8.12 1.95 -33.91
CA VAL A 281 7.88 0.88 -34.88
C VAL A 281 8.91 1.11 -35.97
N VAL A 282 10.07 0.46 -35.85
CA VAL A 282 11.00 0.37 -36.97
C VAL A 282 10.34 -0.59 -37.96
N THR A 283 9.83 -0.02 -39.04
CA THR A 283 9.44 -0.78 -40.23
C THR A 283 10.67 -0.95 -41.12
N GLU A 284 10.71 -2.14 -41.72
CA GLU A 284 11.72 -2.75 -42.62
C GLU A 284 12.96 -3.38 -41.97
#